data_AF-A0AA35JUR9-F1
#
_entry.id   AF-A0AA35JUR9-F1
#
_cell.length_a   1.000
_cell.length_b   1.000
_cell.length_c   1.000
_cell.angle_alpha   90.00
_cell.angle_beta   90.00
_cell.angle_gamma   90.00
#
_symmetry.space_group_name_H-M   'P 1'
#
loop_
_entity.id
_entity.type
_entity.pdbx_description
1 polymer ?
#
loop_
_entity_poly.entity_id
_entity_poly.type
_entity_poly.pdbx_seq_one_letter_code
_entity_poly.pdbx_strand_id
1 'polypeptide(L)'
;MDDDNNCSCTQGATTSEALFSFGVIADIQYADREDGYDFCGLNRRYYKHSLCHLQSAIEDWNRTDVQFVLQFGDIIDGCNAELKMSETALGRVLEEFKKLKAPVHHIWGNHEFYNFSRDYLVDSALYTKYLQEQTFLSNSYRDQSSTGDDASEFYYAYQFCPVSKFRFVILDAYDISILGRDTSTKKYQESLKLLREKNQNENLNSPSGLVERQFVQFNGGFSQEQLDWLDEVLTYADKNQERVVIMGKTFLFFTF
;
A
#
# COMPACT_ATOMS: atom_id res chain seq x y z
N MET A 1 10.95 57.67 40.02
CA MET A 1 9.56 57.50 40.48
C MET A 1 8.67 57.91 39.33
N ASP A 2 8.21 57.03 38.44
CA ASP A 2 8.38 55.59 38.31
C ASP A 2 8.33 55.24 36.81
N ASP A 3 9.08 54.20 36.47
CA ASP A 3 8.98 53.42 35.23
C ASP A 3 7.65 52.65 35.21
N ASP A 4 7.17 52.31 34.01
CA ASP A 4 6.49 51.04 33.64
C ASP A 4 5.45 51.26 32.53
N ASN A 5 5.21 50.36 31.59
CA ASN A 5 6.03 49.35 30.96
C ASN A 5 5.27 48.91 29.69
N ASN A 6 6.04 48.57 28.69
CA ASN A 6 5.70 48.01 27.39
C ASN A 6 4.70 46.82 27.44
N CYS A 7 3.79 46.72 26.46
CA CYS A 7 3.23 45.42 26.07
C CYS A 7 2.85 45.40 24.58
N SER A 8 3.86 45.23 23.72
CA SER A 8 3.68 44.75 22.36
C SER A 8 3.55 43.22 22.37
N CYS A 9 2.34 42.71 22.25
CA CYS A 9 2.11 41.28 22.00
C CYS A 9 2.35 40.96 20.52
N THR A 10 3.61 40.81 20.10
CA THR A 10 3.92 40.04 18.89
C THR A 10 3.86 38.56 19.27
N GLN A 11 2.73 37.92 19.01
CA GLN A 11 2.64 36.47 18.98
C GLN A 11 3.53 35.96 17.83
N GLY A 12 4.75 35.57 18.17
CA GLY A 12 5.57 34.75 17.30
C GLY A 12 4.91 33.39 17.18
N ALA A 13 4.15 33.17 16.11
CA ALA A 13 3.78 31.82 15.70
C ALA A 13 5.07 31.10 15.31
N THR A 14 5.58 30.26 16.21
CA THR A 14 6.62 29.29 15.87
C THR A 14 6.00 28.26 14.95
N THR A 15 5.99 28.54 13.65
CA THR A 15 5.78 27.50 12.64
C THR A 15 6.98 26.57 12.72
N SER A 16 6.83 25.46 13.45
CA SER A 16 7.80 24.37 13.40
C SER A 16 7.96 23.96 11.95
N GLU A 17 9.15 24.17 11.39
CA GLU A 17 9.48 23.72 10.04
C GLU A 17 9.34 22.18 9.99
N ALA A 18 8.68 21.67 8.94
CA ALA A 18 8.49 20.24 8.79
C ALA A 18 9.85 19.57 8.52
N LEU A 19 10.15 18.46 9.21
CA LEU A 19 11.41 17.72 9.01
C LEU A 19 11.53 17.18 7.57
N PHE A 20 10.40 16.80 6.99
CA PHE A 20 10.24 16.42 5.60
C PHE A 20 8.75 16.39 5.23
N SER A 21 8.44 16.22 3.95
CA SER A 21 7.08 16.10 3.44
C SER A 21 7.01 15.03 2.36
N PHE A 22 5.92 14.27 2.34
CA PHE A 22 5.64 13.23 1.36
C PHE A 22 4.15 13.24 0.99
N GLY A 23 3.84 12.82 -0.23
CA GLY A 23 2.46 12.69 -0.69
C GLY A 23 1.84 11.36 -0.29
N VAL A 24 0.53 11.35 -0.09
CA VAL A 24 -0.25 10.12 0.14
C VAL A 24 -1.50 10.18 -0.72
N ILE A 25 -1.79 9.09 -1.44
CA ILE A 25 -3.04 8.86 -2.15
C ILE A 25 -3.44 7.39 -2.03
N ALA A 26 -4.73 7.13 -1.92
CA ALA A 26 -5.28 5.79 -1.78
C ALA A 26 -6.47 5.61 -2.73
N ASP A 27 -6.70 4.38 -3.16
CA ASP A 27 -7.95 3.97 -3.82
C ASP A 27 -8.31 4.86 -5.03
N ILE A 28 -7.34 5.10 -5.91
CA ILE A 28 -7.57 5.82 -7.17
C ILE A 28 -8.63 5.07 -7.97
N GLN A 29 -8.57 3.74 -8.00
CA GLN A 29 -9.56 2.84 -8.61
C GLN A 29 -10.03 3.35 -9.99
N TYR A 30 -9.09 3.77 -10.82
CA TYR A 30 -9.41 4.31 -12.14
C TYR A 30 -10.06 3.24 -13.04
N ALA A 31 -11.09 3.63 -13.77
CA ALA A 31 -11.63 2.88 -14.90
C ALA A 31 -12.28 3.84 -15.90
N ASP A 32 -12.13 3.56 -17.20
CA ASP A 32 -12.74 4.36 -18.26
C ASP A 32 -14.21 4.00 -18.47
N ARG A 33 -15.02 4.20 -17.43
CA ARG A 33 -16.46 3.88 -17.41
C ARG A 33 -17.27 4.92 -16.65
N GLU A 34 -18.59 4.85 -16.82
CA GLU A 34 -19.51 5.67 -16.03
C GLU A 34 -19.47 5.32 -14.55
N ASP A 35 -19.76 6.32 -13.71
CA ASP A 35 -19.81 6.19 -12.26
C ASP A 35 -20.67 4.99 -11.83
N GLY A 36 -20.23 4.32 -10.77
CA GLY A 36 -20.90 3.14 -10.23
C GLY A 36 -21.06 3.25 -8.73
N TYR A 37 -21.16 2.08 -8.09
CA TYR A 37 -21.26 1.96 -6.65
C TYR A 37 -20.28 0.90 -6.15
N ASP A 38 -19.95 0.98 -4.86
CA ASP A 38 -19.22 -0.07 -4.18
C ASP A 38 -20.03 -1.38 -4.12
N PHE A 39 -19.37 -2.45 -3.66
CA PHE A 39 -19.96 -3.77 -3.55
C PHE A 39 -21.26 -3.79 -2.74
N CYS A 40 -21.37 -2.96 -1.71
CA CYS A 40 -22.55 -2.86 -0.86
C CYS A 40 -23.66 -1.99 -1.49
N GLY A 41 -23.40 -1.31 -2.60
CA GLY A 41 -24.34 -0.36 -3.24
C GLY A 41 -24.56 0.91 -2.42
N LEU A 42 -23.69 1.20 -1.46
CA LEU A 42 -23.86 2.28 -0.47
C LEU A 42 -23.15 3.56 -0.89
N ASN A 43 -21.96 3.41 -1.47
CA ASN A 43 -21.11 4.55 -1.81
C ASN A 43 -20.90 4.63 -3.32
N ARG A 44 -20.99 5.84 -3.85
CA ARG A 44 -20.76 6.11 -5.26
C ARG A 44 -19.26 6.07 -5.58
N ARG A 45 -18.89 5.44 -6.69
CA ARG A 45 -17.52 5.40 -7.23
C ARG A 45 -17.41 6.27 -8.48
N TYR A 46 -16.45 7.20 -8.48
CA TYR A 46 -16.23 8.18 -9.55
C TYR A 46 -15.03 7.78 -10.42
N TYR A 47 -15.19 6.71 -11.20
CA TYR A 47 -14.07 6.01 -11.85
C TYR A 47 -13.22 6.88 -12.80
N LYS A 48 -13.86 7.64 -13.70
CA LYS A 48 -13.13 8.52 -14.64
C LYS A 48 -12.53 9.73 -13.92
N HIS A 49 -13.27 10.27 -12.94
CA HIS A 49 -12.89 11.50 -12.23
C HIS A 49 -11.73 11.30 -11.25
N SER A 50 -11.45 10.06 -10.82
CA SER A 50 -10.28 9.78 -9.98
C SER A 50 -8.96 10.17 -10.64
N LEU A 51 -8.88 10.12 -11.97
CA LEU A 51 -7.70 10.59 -12.71
C LEU A 51 -7.49 12.10 -12.57
N CYS A 52 -8.57 12.89 -12.51
CA CYS A 52 -8.49 14.34 -12.26
C CYS A 52 -7.96 14.63 -10.85
N HIS A 53 -8.39 13.85 -9.85
CA HIS A 53 -7.86 13.97 -8.49
C HIS A 53 -6.37 13.64 -8.41
N LEU A 54 -5.92 12.59 -9.11
CA LEU A 54 -4.51 12.27 -9.22
C LEU A 54 -3.72 13.41 -9.88
N GLN A 55 -4.22 13.97 -10.98
CA GLN A 55 -3.60 15.10 -11.67
C GLN A 55 -3.40 16.30 -10.74
N SER A 56 -4.45 16.71 -10.02
CA SER A 56 -4.35 17.81 -9.06
C SER A 56 -3.39 17.51 -7.91
N ALA A 57 -3.37 16.27 -7.39
CA ALA A 57 -2.43 15.87 -6.34
C ALA A 57 -0.98 15.96 -6.83
N ILE A 58 -0.70 15.49 -8.05
CA ILE A 58 0.63 15.55 -8.66
C ILE A 58 1.08 17.00 -8.88
N GLU A 59 0.20 17.88 -9.36
CA GLU A 59 0.50 19.31 -9.51
C GLU A 59 0.87 19.95 -8.17
N ASP A 60 0.11 19.67 -7.12
CA ASP A 60 0.37 20.18 -5.78
C ASP A 60 1.69 19.64 -5.21
N TRP A 61 1.93 18.34 -5.29
CA TRP A 61 3.17 17.72 -4.81
C TRP A 61 4.41 18.23 -5.54
N ASN A 62 4.30 18.47 -6.85
CA ASN A 62 5.37 19.08 -7.65
C ASN A 62 5.64 20.53 -7.28
N ARG A 63 4.64 21.25 -6.72
CA ARG A 63 4.78 22.62 -6.22
C ARG A 63 5.35 22.68 -4.81
N THR A 64 4.98 21.71 -3.96
CA THR A 64 5.44 21.64 -2.56
C THR A 64 6.73 20.86 -2.36
N ASP A 65 7.30 20.31 -3.44
CA ASP A 65 8.58 19.57 -3.44
C ASP A 65 8.61 18.42 -2.42
N VAL A 66 7.64 17.51 -2.53
CA VAL A 66 7.60 16.31 -1.68
C VAL A 66 8.76 15.38 -2.02
N GLN A 67 9.30 14.70 -1.01
CA GLN A 67 10.45 13.80 -1.20
C GLN A 67 10.10 12.47 -1.87
N PHE A 68 8.87 12.01 -1.67
CA PHE A 68 8.32 10.80 -2.27
C PHE A 68 6.79 10.83 -2.15
N VAL A 69 6.12 9.90 -2.83
CA VAL A 69 4.68 9.68 -2.74
C VAL A 69 4.39 8.23 -2.40
N LEU A 70 3.41 8.02 -1.51
CA LEU A 70 2.86 6.72 -1.19
C LEU A 70 1.51 6.55 -1.88
N GLN A 71 1.43 5.56 -2.77
CA GLN A 71 0.17 5.14 -3.37
C GLN A 71 -0.30 3.85 -2.70
N PHE A 72 -1.37 3.96 -1.90
CA PHE A 72 -1.89 2.91 -1.00
C PHE A 72 -2.78 1.88 -1.73
N GLY A 73 -2.28 1.31 -2.82
CA GLY A 73 -2.98 0.27 -3.57
C GLY A 73 -4.28 0.72 -4.24
N ASP A 74 -4.91 -0.24 -4.90
CA ASP A 74 -6.11 -0.07 -5.72
C ASP A 74 -5.97 1.09 -6.72
N ILE A 75 -4.93 1.05 -7.55
CA ILE A 75 -4.61 2.07 -8.56
C ILE A 75 -5.65 2.12 -9.69
N ILE A 76 -6.14 0.95 -10.10
CA ILE A 76 -7.21 0.77 -11.09
C ILE A 76 -8.31 -0.11 -10.51
N ASP A 77 -9.56 0.09 -10.95
CA ASP A 77 -10.68 -0.72 -10.46
C ASP A 77 -10.66 -2.14 -11.06
N GLY A 78 -11.30 -3.09 -10.37
CA GLY A 78 -11.34 -4.51 -10.74
C GLY A 78 -12.21 -4.76 -11.97
N CYS A 79 -13.16 -3.87 -12.24
CA CYS A 79 -13.98 -3.96 -13.45
C CYS A 79 -13.16 -3.84 -14.74
N ASN A 80 -11.94 -3.29 -14.71
CA ASN A 80 -11.08 -3.29 -15.88
C ASN A 80 -10.71 -4.71 -16.31
N ALA A 81 -10.61 -5.67 -15.39
CA ALA A 81 -10.36 -7.07 -15.72
C ALA A 81 -11.53 -7.70 -16.50
N GLU A 82 -12.76 -7.46 -16.03
CA GLU A 82 -13.99 -7.91 -16.70
C GLU A 82 -14.12 -7.32 -18.10
N LEU A 83 -13.72 -6.04 -18.26
CA LEU A 83 -13.73 -5.32 -19.53
C LEU A 83 -12.50 -5.59 -20.40
N LYS A 84 -11.51 -6.37 -19.93
CA LYS A 84 -10.22 -6.61 -20.60
C LYS A 84 -9.45 -5.33 -20.92
N MET A 85 -9.53 -4.35 -20.04
CA MET A 85 -8.92 -3.02 -20.16
C MET A 85 -7.82 -2.76 -19.13
N SER A 86 -7.43 -3.75 -18.31
CA SER A 86 -6.49 -3.60 -17.18
C SER A 86 -5.19 -2.90 -17.56
N GLU A 87 -4.50 -3.35 -18.61
CA GLU A 87 -3.24 -2.74 -19.04
C GLU A 87 -3.42 -1.31 -19.57
N THR A 88 -4.51 -1.07 -20.30
CA THR A 88 -4.82 0.27 -20.84
C THR A 88 -5.15 1.24 -19.70
N ALA A 89 -5.94 0.80 -18.72
CA ALA A 89 -6.28 1.59 -17.55
C ALA A 89 -5.03 1.88 -16.70
N LEU A 90 -4.20 0.87 -16.45
CA LEU A 90 -2.95 1.03 -15.71
C LEU A 90 -2.01 2.00 -16.44
N GLY A 91 -1.85 1.83 -17.75
CA GLY A 91 -1.04 2.73 -18.59
C GLY A 91 -1.46 4.19 -18.45
N ARG A 92 -2.77 4.48 -18.49
CA ARG A 92 -3.28 5.85 -18.31
C ARG A 92 -2.91 6.45 -16.95
N VAL A 93 -3.04 5.68 -15.87
CA VAL A 93 -2.68 6.16 -14.52
C VAL A 93 -1.16 6.35 -14.40
N LEU A 94 -0.37 5.43 -14.96
CA LEU A 94 1.10 5.54 -14.96
C LEU A 94 1.61 6.73 -15.78
N GLU A 95 0.94 7.08 -16.90
CA GLU A 95 1.28 8.30 -17.65
C GLU A 95 1.11 9.57 -16.80
N GLU A 96 0.15 9.59 -15.87
CA GLU A 96 0.03 10.69 -14.91
C GLU A 96 1.17 10.67 -13.89
N PHE A 97 1.46 9.51 -13.28
CA PHE A 97 2.58 9.38 -12.34
C PHE A 97 3.94 9.74 -12.95
N LYS A 98 4.16 9.55 -14.25
CA LYS A 98 5.38 10.00 -14.95
C LYS A 98 5.60 11.52 -14.88
N LYS A 99 4.55 12.31 -14.63
CA LYS A 99 4.64 13.78 -14.48
C LYS A 99 5.10 14.20 -13.08
N LEU A 100 5.09 13.28 -12.11
CA LEU A 100 5.57 13.54 -10.76
C LEU A 100 7.11 13.54 -10.74
N LYS A 101 7.70 14.54 -10.09
CA LYS A 101 9.17 14.66 -9.96
C LYS A 101 9.75 13.73 -8.89
N ALA A 102 8.96 13.44 -7.86
CA ALA A 102 9.33 12.61 -6.73
C ALA A 102 9.12 11.11 -7.03
N PRO A 103 9.90 10.20 -6.42
CA PRO A 103 9.66 8.76 -6.52
C PRO A 103 8.30 8.37 -5.90
N VAL A 104 7.70 7.31 -6.44
CA VAL A 104 6.44 6.75 -5.94
C VAL A 104 6.70 5.36 -5.38
N HIS A 105 6.12 5.07 -4.23
CA HIS A 105 6.02 3.73 -3.67
C HIS A 105 4.61 3.19 -3.88
N HIS A 106 4.50 2.11 -4.64
CA HIS A 106 3.24 1.45 -4.95
C HIS A 106 3.03 0.28 -3.98
N ILE A 107 1.95 0.34 -3.20
CA ILE A 107 1.46 -0.79 -2.39
C ILE A 107 0.50 -1.60 -3.27
N TRP A 108 0.50 -2.93 -3.12
CA TRP A 108 -0.46 -3.79 -3.82
C TRP A 108 -1.69 -4.07 -2.95
N GLY A 109 -2.86 -3.92 -3.55
CA GLY A 109 -4.17 -4.16 -2.98
C GLY A 109 -4.97 -5.24 -3.70
N ASN A 110 -6.19 -5.48 -3.25
CA ASN A 110 -7.06 -6.48 -3.84
C ASN A 110 -7.36 -6.16 -5.31
N HIS A 111 -7.47 -4.87 -5.67
CA HIS A 111 -7.74 -4.49 -7.04
C HIS A 111 -6.56 -4.69 -7.99
N GLU A 112 -5.32 -4.63 -7.51
CA GLU A 112 -4.17 -5.11 -8.28
C GLU A 112 -4.33 -6.60 -8.60
N PHE A 113 -4.70 -7.42 -7.61
CA PHE A 113 -4.89 -8.87 -7.78
C PHE A 113 -6.17 -9.28 -8.50
N TYR A 114 -7.16 -8.39 -8.64
CA TYR A 114 -8.28 -8.60 -9.55
C TYR A 114 -7.86 -8.46 -11.02
N ASN A 115 -6.85 -7.63 -11.29
CA ASN A 115 -6.42 -7.29 -12.64
C ASN A 115 -5.22 -8.10 -13.12
N PHE A 116 -4.30 -8.46 -12.21
CA PHE A 116 -2.98 -8.96 -12.57
C PHE A 116 -2.53 -10.12 -11.66
N SER A 117 -1.71 -11.01 -12.21
CA SER A 117 -0.97 -12.00 -11.42
C SER A 117 0.21 -11.34 -10.68
N ARG A 118 0.75 -12.01 -9.66
CA ARG A 118 1.98 -11.57 -8.98
C ARG A 118 3.15 -11.44 -9.96
N ASP A 119 3.31 -12.41 -10.86
CA ASP A 119 4.37 -12.39 -11.88
C ASP A 119 4.29 -11.13 -12.75
N TYR A 120 3.07 -10.79 -13.21
CA TYR A 120 2.87 -9.56 -13.96
C TYR A 120 3.25 -8.33 -13.13
N LEU A 121 2.82 -8.28 -11.87
CA LEU A 121 3.10 -7.13 -11.01
C LEU A 121 4.60 -6.95 -10.76
N VAL A 122 5.36 -8.03 -10.59
CA VAL A 122 6.84 -8.02 -10.46
C VAL A 122 7.52 -7.39 -11.67
N ASP A 123 7.03 -7.69 -12.87
CA ASP A 123 7.58 -7.14 -14.12
C ASP A 123 7.01 -5.75 -14.48
N SER A 124 6.10 -5.21 -13.67
CA SER A 124 5.42 -3.95 -13.93
C SER A 124 6.06 -2.74 -13.22
N ALA A 125 5.64 -1.54 -13.62
CA ALA A 125 6.02 -0.30 -12.92
C ALA A 125 5.50 -0.22 -11.47
N LEU A 126 4.59 -1.12 -11.06
CA LEU A 126 4.09 -1.19 -9.68
C LEU A 126 5.03 -1.96 -8.74
N TYR A 127 6.07 -2.62 -9.26
CA TYR A 127 7.10 -3.25 -8.44
C TYR A 127 8.18 -2.24 -8.03
N THR A 128 7.96 -1.53 -6.93
CA THR A 128 8.84 -0.46 -6.44
C THR A 128 9.82 -0.91 -5.36
N LYS A 129 10.03 -2.23 -5.21
CA LYS A 129 10.98 -2.80 -4.24
C LYS A 129 12.44 -2.44 -4.53
N TYR A 130 12.76 -2.04 -5.77
CA TYR A 130 14.10 -1.51 -6.09
C TYR A 130 14.45 -0.21 -5.33
N LEU A 131 13.46 0.48 -4.75
CA LEU A 131 13.64 1.64 -3.87
C LEU A 131 14.04 1.25 -2.43
N GLN A 132 14.14 -0.04 -2.13
CA GLN A 132 14.55 -0.55 -0.82
C GLN A 132 15.94 -0.07 -0.42
N GLU A 133 16.08 0.30 0.86
CA GLU A 133 17.38 0.63 1.44
C GLU A 133 18.25 -0.64 1.64
N GLN A 134 19.48 -0.59 1.14
CA GLN A 134 20.41 -1.74 1.13
C GLN A 134 21.24 -1.89 2.42
N THR A 135 21.33 -0.85 3.27
CA THR A 135 22.17 -0.86 4.48
C THR A 135 21.68 -1.85 5.55
N PHE A 136 20.38 -2.13 5.59
CA PHE A 136 19.78 -3.16 6.44
C PHE A 136 20.15 -4.59 5.99
N LEU A 137 20.30 -4.81 4.67
CA LEU A 137 20.54 -6.13 4.08
C LEU A 137 21.98 -6.64 4.25
N SER A 138 22.92 -5.81 4.71
CA SER A 138 24.33 -6.25 4.83
C SER A 138 24.57 -7.17 6.04
N ASN A 139 23.65 -7.22 7.02
CA ASN A 139 23.85 -7.96 8.28
C ASN A 139 22.74 -8.97 8.62
N SER A 140 21.58 -8.92 7.97
CA SER A 140 20.46 -9.85 8.19
C SER A 140 19.77 -10.13 6.86
N TYR A 141 19.81 -11.38 6.43
CA TYR A 141 19.25 -11.92 5.19
C TYR A 141 19.92 -11.48 3.88
N ARG A 142 20.71 -12.41 3.31
CA ARG A 142 20.80 -12.53 1.85
C ARG A 142 19.39 -12.77 1.34
N ASP A 143 18.96 -11.91 0.44
CA ASP A 143 17.79 -12.08 -0.40
C ASP A 143 17.69 -13.56 -0.83
N GLN A 144 16.73 -14.30 -0.29
CA GLN A 144 16.42 -15.67 -0.72
C GLN A 144 15.70 -15.68 -2.08
N SER A 145 15.78 -14.59 -2.85
CA SER A 145 15.40 -14.54 -4.26
C SER A 145 16.32 -15.38 -5.18
N SER A 146 17.32 -16.06 -4.62
CA SER A 146 18.20 -16.96 -5.38
C SER A 146 18.16 -18.40 -4.86
N THR A 147 17.01 -19.08 -4.97
CA THR A 147 16.90 -20.48 -5.43
C THR A 147 15.43 -20.97 -5.43
N GLY A 148 14.76 -20.92 -6.58
CA GLY A 148 13.78 -21.96 -6.97
C GLY A 148 12.38 -21.96 -6.34
N ASP A 149 12.02 -21.04 -5.46
CA ASP A 149 10.63 -20.94 -5.00
C ASP A 149 9.76 -20.23 -6.05
N ASP A 150 8.56 -20.79 -6.27
CA ASP A 150 7.57 -20.29 -7.22
C ASP A 150 7.28 -18.81 -6.94
N ALA A 151 7.26 -17.96 -7.98
CA ALA A 151 6.94 -16.54 -7.85
C ALA A 151 5.53 -16.32 -7.23
N SER A 152 4.71 -17.36 -7.18
CA SER A 152 3.46 -17.37 -6.44
C SER A 152 3.59 -17.47 -4.91
N GLU A 153 4.76 -17.72 -4.32
CA GLU A 153 4.97 -17.90 -2.87
C GLU A 153 5.63 -16.69 -2.17
N PHE A 154 6.31 -15.79 -2.88
CA PHE A 154 6.97 -14.62 -2.22
C PHE A 154 5.96 -13.59 -1.69
N TYR A 155 6.41 -12.71 -0.77
CA TYR A 155 5.65 -11.53 -0.31
C TYR A 155 6.30 -10.22 -0.81
N TYR A 156 5.47 -9.26 -1.23
CA TYR A 156 5.92 -7.94 -1.69
C TYR A 156 6.03 -6.94 -0.53
N ALA A 157 7.03 -7.15 0.33
CA ALA A 157 7.34 -6.23 1.43
C ALA A 157 8.78 -5.72 1.32
N TYR A 158 8.97 -4.46 1.74
CA TYR A 158 10.28 -3.81 1.77
C TYR A 158 10.27 -2.60 2.69
N GLN A 159 11.46 -2.08 2.99
CA GLN A 159 11.63 -0.91 3.84
C GLN A 159 12.59 0.11 3.18
N PHE A 160 12.48 1.38 3.56
CA PHE A 160 13.39 2.44 3.11
C PHE A 160 13.50 3.59 4.13
N CYS A 161 14.56 4.40 4.01
CA CYS A 161 14.78 5.59 4.85
C CYS A 161 14.86 6.85 3.99
N PRO A 162 13.75 7.61 3.81
CA PRO A 162 13.77 8.83 3.00
C PRO A 162 14.55 9.97 3.68
N VAL A 163 14.59 9.97 5.02
CA VAL A 163 15.37 10.91 5.82
C VAL A 163 15.97 10.21 7.03
N SER A 164 17.06 10.78 7.56
CA SER A 164 17.73 10.25 8.75
C SER A 164 16.75 10.05 9.90
N LYS A 165 16.84 8.89 10.57
CA LYS A 165 15.99 8.49 11.70
C LYS A 165 14.51 8.26 11.38
N PHE A 166 14.10 8.23 10.12
CA PHE A 166 12.75 7.80 9.73
C PHE A 166 12.82 6.62 8.78
N ARG A 167 12.22 5.51 9.19
CA ARG A 167 12.11 4.29 8.40
C ARG A 167 10.66 4.08 7.99
N PHE A 168 10.45 3.78 6.73
CA PHE A 168 9.15 3.42 6.17
C PHE A 168 9.17 1.93 5.83
N VAL A 169 8.07 1.24 6.15
CA VAL A 169 7.92 -0.20 5.93
C VAL A 169 6.63 -0.42 5.16
N ILE A 170 6.75 -1.06 4.00
CA ILE A 170 5.63 -1.48 3.15
C ILE A 170 5.42 -2.97 3.34
N LEU A 171 4.21 -3.35 3.71
CA LEU A 171 3.76 -4.72 3.92
C LEU A 171 2.87 -5.19 2.77
N ASP A 172 2.98 -6.48 2.46
CA ASP A 172 2.07 -7.21 1.57
C ASP A 172 0.93 -7.79 2.39
N ALA A 173 -0.19 -7.07 2.43
CA ALA A 173 -1.39 -7.50 3.14
C ALA A 173 -2.18 -8.60 2.40
N TYR A 174 -1.71 -9.03 1.24
CA TYR A 174 -2.27 -10.15 0.48
C TYR A 174 -1.28 -11.31 0.42
N ASP A 175 -0.30 -11.32 1.32
CA ASP A 175 0.63 -12.42 1.45
C ASP A 175 -0.11 -13.71 1.79
N ILE A 176 -0.98 -13.66 2.79
CA ILE A 176 -2.02 -14.66 3.07
C ILE A 176 -3.33 -14.16 2.46
N SER A 177 -3.62 -14.60 1.24
CA SER A 177 -4.89 -14.34 0.58
C SER A 177 -5.21 -15.42 -0.45
N ILE A 178 -6.48 -15.55 -0.79
CA ILE A 178 -6.91 -16.32 -1.97
C ILE A 178 -6.85 -15.51 -3.26
N LEU A 179 -6.54 -14.20 -3.17
CA LEU A 179 -6.29 -13.32 -4.30
C LEU A 179 -4.79 -13.30 -4.63
N GLY A 180 -4.46 -13.25 -5.92
CA GLY A 180 -3.08 -13.12 -6.36
C GLY A 180 -2.18 -14.33 -6.07
N ARG A 181 -2.75 -15.49 -5.68
CA ARG A 181 -2.04 -16.74 -5.41
C ARG A 181 -2.57 -17.84 -6.33
N ASP A 182 -1.68 -18.67 -6.87
CA ASP A 182 -2.09 -19.84 -7.64
C ASP A 182 -2.73 -20.90 -6.71
N THR A 183 -3.77 -21.59 -7.18
CA THR A 183 -4.53 -22.56 -6.38
C THR A 183 -3.72 -23.76 -5.89
N SER A 184 -2.58 -24.05 -6.54
CA SER A 184 -1.66 -25.11 -6.16
C SER A 184 -0.73 -24.73 -5.01
N THR A 185 -0.59 -23.44 -4.70
CA THR A 185 0.32 -22.94 -3.65
C THR A 185 -0.14 -23.30 -2.25
N LYS A 186 0.83 -23.41 -1.34
CA LYS A 186 0.54 -23.64 0.08
C LYS A 186 -0.16 -22.42 0.67
N LYS A 187 0.30 -21.20 0.35
CA LYS A 187 -0.33 -19.96 0.81
C LYS A 187 -1.78 -19.83 0.37
N TYR A 188 -2.14 -20.20 -0.86
CA TYR A 188 -3.55 -20.21 -1.29
C TYR A 188 -4.39 -21.21 -0.48
N GLN A 189 -3.91 -22.45 -0.35
CA GLN A 189 -4.64 -23.51 0.34
C GLN A 189 -4.90 -23.18 1.81
N GLU A 190 -3.89 -22.65 2.51
CA GLU A 190 -4.00 -22.22 3.91
C GLU A 190 -4.93 -21.01 4.05
N SER A 191 -4.82 -20.03 3.15
CA SER A 191 -5.72 -18.86 3.12
C SER A 191 -7.17 -19.25 2.89
N LEU A 192 -7.44 -20.15 1.93
CA LEU A 192 -8.78 -20.62 1.63
C LEU A 192 -9.37 -21.40 2.80
N LYS A 193 -8.56 -22.25 3.46
CA LYS A 193 -8.98 -23.00 4.63
C LYS A 193 -9.41 -22.05 5.75
N LEU A 194 -8.56 -21.10 6.13
CA LEU A 194 -8.89 -20.11 7.17
C LEU A 194 -10.15 -19.31 6.81
N LEU A 195 -10.22 -18.82 5.57
CA LEU A 195 -11.37 -18.04 5.12
C LEU A 195 -12.65 -18.85 5.20
N ARG A 196 -12.64 -20.13 4.81
CA ARG A 196 -13.82 -21.01 4.89
C ARG A 196 -14.20 -21.41 6.32
N GLU A 197 -13.23 -21.53 7.21
CA GLU A 197 -13.47 -21.76 8.65
C GLU A 197 -14.22 -20.56 9.27
N LYS A 198 -13.87 -19.34 8.87
CA LYS A 198 -14.42 -18.10 9.43
C LYS A 198 -15.62 -17.55 8.67
N ASN A 199 -15.76 -17.88 7.38
CA ASN A 199 -16.79 -17.38 6.50
C ASN A 199 -17.47 -18.53 5.73
N GLN A 200 -18.67 -18.87 6.21
CA GLN A 200 -19.50 -19.93 5.64
C GLN A 200 -20.47 -19.42 4.54
N ASN A 201 -20.38 -18.13 4.16
CA ASN A 201 -21.22 -17.59 3.10
C ASN A 201 -20.85 -18.21 1.75
N GLU A 202 -21.83 -18.37 0.87
CA GLU A 202 -21.60 -18.77 -0.52
C GLU A 202 -20.77 -17.70 -1.24
N ASN A 203 -21.19 -16.44 -1.12
CA ASN A 203 -20.41 -15.29 -1.53
C ASN A 203 -19.42 -14.91 -0.43
N LEU A 204 -18.15 -15.27 -0.62
CA LEU A 204 -17.07 -14.99 0.34
C LEU A 204 -16.74 -13.50 0.50
N ASN A 205 -17.23 -12.62 -0.39
CA ASN A 205 -17.13 -11.17 -0.17
C ASN A 205 -18.19 -10.64 0.82
N SER A 206 -19.18 -11.44 1.20
CA SER A 206 -20.23 -11.01 2.11
C SER A 206 -19.76 -11.08 3.58
N PRO A 207 -19.78 -9.97 4.33
CA PRO A 207 -19.54 -9.96 5.76
C PRO A 207 -20.81 -10.27 6.58
N SER A 208 -21.97 -10.45 5.92
CA SER A 208 -23.24 -10.68 6.59
C SER A 208 -23.20 -11.94 7.45
N GLY A 209 -23.62 -11.83 8.70
CA GLY A 209 -23.66 -12.95 9.65
C GLY A 209 -22.31 -13.32 10.27
N LEU A 210 -21.20 -12.70 9.85
CA LEU A 210 -19.88 -12.97 10.43
C LEU A 210 -19.71 -12.25 11.78
N VAL A 211 -19.19 -12.97 12.77
CA VAL A 211 -18.69 -12.38 14.03
C VAL A 211 -17.46 -11.54 13.74
N GLU A 212 -16.53 -12.11 12.97
CA GLU A 212 -15.29 -11.48 12.53
C GLU A 212 -15.46 -11.05 11.07
N ARG A 213 -16.05 -9.86 10.89
CA ARG A 213 -16.44 -9.32 9.56
C ARG A 213 -15.28 -9.14 8.58
N GLN A 214 -14.04 -9.16 9.07
CA GLN A 214 -12.84 -9.05 8.26
C GLN A 214 -12.50 -10.31 7.44
N PHE A 215 -13.05 -11.48 7.78
CA PHE A 215 -12.81 -12.71 7.01
C PHE A 215 -13.67 -12.75 5.74
N VAL A 216 -13.32 -11.90 4.78
CA VAL A 216 -13.97 -11.80 3.47
C VAL A 216 -12.92 -11.89 2.38
N GLN A 217 -13.32 -12.39 1.21
CA GLN A 217 -12.41 -12.69 0.10
C GLN A 217 -11.61 -11.48 -0.40
N PHE A 218 -12.15 -10.27 -0.31
CA PHE A 218 -11.44 -9.06 -0.71
C PHE A 218 -10.38 -8.59 0.29
N ASN A 219 -10.21 -9.27 1.43
CA ASN A 219 -9.15 -8.99 2.39
C ASN A 219 -8.00 -10.02 2.26
N GLY A 220 -6.97 -9.81 3.06
CA GLY A 220 -5.87 -10.76 3.24
C GLY A 220 -5.26 -10.61 4.64
N GLY A 221 -4.08 -11.19 4.81
CA GLY A 221 -3.28 -11.09 6.01
C GLY A 221 -1.79 -11.24 5.73
N PHE A 222 -1.01 -11.22 6.79
CA PHE A 222 0.44 -11.32 6.76
C PHE A 222 0.88 -12.73 7.17
N SER A 223 1.83 -13.32 6.44
CA SER A 223 2.39 -14.62 6.86
C SER A 223 3.30 -14.44 8.08
N GLN A 224 3.56 -15.54 8.79
CA GLN A 224 4.52 -15.52 9.89
C GLN A 224 5.91 -15.07 9.41
N GLU A 225 6.33 -15.51 8.21
CA GLU A 225 7.61 -15.13 7.60
C GLU A 225 7.73 -13.61 7.42
N GLN A 226 6.67 -12.96 6.93
CA GLN A 226 6.66 -11.51 6.77
C GLN A 226 6.66 -10.77 8.12
N LEU A 227 6.03 -11.34 9.14
CA LEU A 227 5.99 -10.75 10.48
C LEU A 227 7.31 -10.92 11.23
N ASP A 228 7.98 -12.06 11.06
CA ASP A 228 9.34 -12.28 11.58
C ASP A 228 10.31 -11.28 10.93
N TRP A 229 10.22 -11.09 9.60
CA TRP A 229 10.98 -10.04 8.91
C TRP A 229 10.66 -8.64 9.44
N LEU A 230 9.38 -8.32 9.69
CA LEU A 230 8.99 -7.04 10.27
C LEU A 230 9.60 -6.86 11.67
N ASP A 231 9.57 -7.88 12.52
CA ASP A 231 10.18 -7.84 13.85
C ASP A 231 11.69 -7.56 13.79
N GLU A 232 12.40 -8.13 12.82
CA GLU A 232 13.81 -7.82 12.57
C GLU A 232 14.03 -6.34 12.19
N VAL A 233 13.18 -5.81 11.31
CA VAL A 233 13.22 -4.39 10.90
C VAL A 233 12.97 -3.47 12.09
N LEU A 234 11.96 -3.78 12.92
CA LEU A 234 11.63 -2.99 14.11
C LEU A 234 12.72 -3.07 15.18
N THR A 235 13.29 -4.26 15.39
CA THR A 235 14.43 -4.46 16.30
C THR A 235 15.65 -3.64 15.87
N TYR A 236 15.91 -3.55 14.57
CA TYR A 236 16.96 -2.68 14.04
C TYR A 236 16.64 -1.20 14.28
N ALA A 237 15.41 -0.77 14.00
CA ALA A 237 14.98 0.60 14.19
C ALA A 237 15.11 1.05 15.65
N ASP A 238 14.75 0.19 16.60
CA ASP A 238 14.92 0.44 18.04
C ASP A 238 16.38 0.65 18.42
N LYS A 239 17.28 -0.24 17.97
CA LYS A 239 18.73 -0.12 18.21
C LYS A 239 19.31 1.18 17.64
N ASN A 240 18.74 1.65 16.53
CA ASN A 240 19.19 2.86 15.84
C ASN A 240 18.38 4.12 16.21
N GLN A 241 17.44 4.02 17.15
CA GLN A 241 16.56 5.12 17.59
C GLN A 241 15.82 5.79 16.41
N GLU A 242 15.33 4.98 15.49
CA GLU A 242 14.56 5.44 14.33
C GLU A 242 13.06 5.46 14.65
N ARG A 243 12.34 6.36 13.99
CA ARG A 243 10.88 6.38 13.99
C ARG A 243 10.39 5.58 12.79
N VAL A 244 9.47 4.64 13.03
CA VAL A 244 8.97 3.75 11.98
C VAL A 244 7.55 4.13 11.57
N VAL A 245 7.32 4.21 10.26
CA VAL A 245 5.99 4.33 9.65
C VAL A 245 5.71 3.03 8.89
N ILE A 246 4.69 2.28 9.33
CA ILE A 246 4.31 1.01 8.71
C ILE A 246 3.06 1.22 7.87
N MET A 247 3.04 0.61 6.69
CA MET A 247 1.99 0.78 5.70
C MET A 247 1.63 -0.58 5.09
N GLY A 248 0.35 -0.76 4.81
CA GLY A 248 -0.17 -1.89 4.05
C GLY A 248 -1.58 -1.56 3.56
N LYS A 249 -2.04 -2.23 2.50
CA LYS A 249 -3.44 -2.17 2.09
C LYS A 249 -4.28 -2.96 3.10
N THR A 250 -5.51 -2.55 3.39
CA THR A 250 -6.40 -3.17 4.41
C THR A 250 -6.05 -2.82 5.86
N PHE A 251 -7.06 -2.77 6.72
CA PHE A 251 -6.89 -2.46 8.14
C PHE A 251 -6.01 -3.52 8.82
N LEU A 252 -4.91 -3.08 9.44
CA LEU A 252 -4.03 -3.87 10.29
C LEU A 252 -4.84 -4.49 11.44
N PHE A 253 -5.20 -5.76 11.31
CA PHE A 253 -5.59 -6.59 12.44
C PHE A 253 -4.71 -7.85 12.42
N PHE A 254 -3.84 -7.93 13.43
CA PHE A 254 -2.83 -8.97 13.55
C PHE A 254 -3.44 -10.37 13.73
N THR A 255 -2.90 -11.28 12.89
CA THR A 255 -2.53 -12.70 13.09
C THR A 255 -3.51 -13.77 13.58
N PHE A 256 -3.25 -14.96 13.01
CA PHE A 256 -3.54 -16.31 13.49
C PHE A 256 -3.18 -16.54 14.96
#